data_AF-A0A257NK58-F1
#
_entry.id   AF-A0A257NK58-F1
#
_cell.length_a   1.000
_cell.length_b   1.000
_cell.length_c   1.000
_cell.angle_alpha   90.00
_cell.angle_beta   90.00
_cell.angle_gamma   90.00
#
_symmetry.space_group_name_H-M   'P 1'
#
loop_
_entity.id
_entity.type
_entity.pdbx_description
1 polymer ?
#
loop_
_entity_poly.entity_id
_entity_poly.type
_entity_poly.pdbx_seq_one_letter_code
_entity_poly.pdbx_strand_id
1 'polypeptide(L)'
;MTKPSAILRHDDPDAPTTEALRRRLEIAGHLPSSAPPSVRHIKCLLCGCNIGDDPDADRTLGACGSCKSRPEARRLKAGSGTEAARSFTEAEKSLIRKTHGYIPAQQLLGILNERLKNDLGPNARPYTAEQLHTEITKVAGPIASNGNGWGALRKLLAHARTTGTLELITDQIIADFAVVFLLTANQVIRLKDVLLSREEDEP
;
A
#
# COMPACT_ATOMS: atom_id res chain seq x y z
N MET A 1 -44.55 8.70 32.76
CA MET A 1 -44.20 8.02 34.02
C MET A 1 -43.37 6.79 33.69
N THR A 2 -42.06 6.94 33.80
CA THR A 2 -41.03 5.95 33.45
C THR A 2 -40.93 4.91 34.57
N LYS A 3 -41.16 3.63 34.25
CA LYS A 3 -40.86 2.52 35.17
C LYS A 3 -39.37 2.16 35.05
N PRO A 4 -38.63 2.01 36.15
CA PRO A 4 -37.26 1.53 36.10
C PRO A 4 -37.22 0.02 35.82
N SER A 5 -36.51 -0.39 34.77
CA SER A 5 -36.14 -1.79 34.55
C SER A 5 -35.00 -2.14 35.51
N ALA A 6 -35.26 -3.04 36.45
CA ALA A 6 -34.27 -3.53 37.38
C ALA A 6 -33.28 -4.47 36.66
N ILE A 7 -31.98 -4.21 36.81
CA ILE A 7 -30.90 -5.10 36.38
C ILE A 7 -30.69 -6.10 37.53
N LEU A 8 -31.14 -7.34 37.35
CA LEU A 8 -30.89 -8.44 38.28
C LEU A 8 -29.41 -8.84 38.21
N ARG A 9 -28.75 -8.87 39.38
CA ARG A 9 -27.36 -9.34 39.53
C ARG A 9 -27.35 -10.86 39.72
N HIS A 10 -26.21 -11.47 39.42
CA HIS A 10 -26.04 -12.92 39.31
C HIS A 10 -26.21 -13.70 40.64
N ASP A 11 -26.30 -13.02 41.77
CA ASP A 11 -26.34 -13.60 43.12
C ASP A 11 -27.74 -13.55 43.78
N ASP A 12 -28.82 -13.52 42.98
CA ASP A 12 -30.18 -13.63 43.51
C ASP A 12 -30.55 -15.11 43.82
N PRO A 13 -30.98 -15.44 45.04
CA PRO A 13 -31.27 -16.83 45.47
C PRO A 13 -32.53 -17.44 44.82
N ASP A 14 -33.26 -16.68 43.99
CA ASP A 14 -34.48 -17.09 43.29
C ASP A 14 -34.30 -17.27 41.76
N ALA A 15 -33.10 -17.66 41.31
CA ALA A 15 -32.87 -17.99 39.90
C ALA A 15 -33.66 -19.27 39.49
N PRO A 16 -34.47 -19.24 38.40
CA PRO A 16 -35.38 -20.34 38.07
C PRO A 16 -34.62 -21.61 37.67
N THR A 17 -34.81 -22.68 38.46
CA THR A 17 -34.06 -23.95 38.46
C THR A 17 -34.43 -24.95 37.37
N THR A 18 -35.13 -24.56 36.30
CA THR A 18 -35.48 -25.50 35.23
C THR A 18 -34.84 -25.15 33.90
N GLU A 19 -34.12 -26.15 33.35
CA GLU A 19 -33.43 -26.11 32.05
C GLU A 19 -34.36 -25.69 30.90
N ALA A 20 -35.65 -26.04 31.00
CA ALA A 20 -36.68 -25.64 30.05
C ALA A 20 -36.95 -24.12 30.04
N LEU A 21 -36.83 -23.46 31.19
CA LEU A 21 -37.04 -22.01 31.33
C LEU A 21 -35.80 -21.23 30.89
N ARG A 22 -34.60 -21.77 31.15
CA ARG A 22 -33.33 -21.26 30.60
C ARG A 22 -33.33 -21.24 29.07
N ARG A 23 -33.72 -22.34 28.42
CA ARG A 23 -33.80 -22.40 26.96
C ARG A 23 -34.77 -21.38 26.37
N ARG A 24 -35.90 -21.11 27.04
CA ARG A 24 -36.86 -20.10 26.56
C ARG A 24 -36.32 -18.67 26.68
N LEU A 25 -35.51 -18.38 27.69
CA LEU A 25 -34.84 -17.08 27.87
C LEU A 25 -33.66 -16.87 26.92
N GLU A 26 -32.93 -17.93 26.55
CA GLU A 26 -31.90 -17.89 25.50
C GLU A 26 -32.50 -17.60 24.12
N ILE A 27 -33.61 -18.24 23.77
CA ILE A 27 -34.33 -18.00 22.49
C ILE A 27 -34.86 -16.55 22.43
N ALA A 28 -35.27 -15.99 23.56
CA ALA A 28 -35.75 -14.61 23.66
C ALA A 28 -34.62 -13.54 23.68
N GLY A 29 -33.34 -13.94 23.61
CA GLY A 29 -32.21 -13.02 23.52
C GLY A 29 -31.86 -12.29 24.83
N HIS A 30 -32.28 -12.82 25.98
CA HIS A 30 -32.03 -12.21 27.29
C HIS A 30 -30.89 -12.86 28.09
N LEU A 31 -30.19 -13.84 27.51
CA LEU A 31 -28.96 -14.42 28.06
C LEU A 31 -27.88 -14.52 26.96
N PRO A 32 -26.61 -14.23 27.26
CA PRO A 32 -25.52 -14.49 26.33
C PRO A 32 -25.42 -16.00 26.09
N SER A 33 -25.52 -16.40 24.82
CA SER A 33 -25.39 -17.81 24.39
C SER A 33 -24.08 -18.41 24.90
N SER A 34 -24.18 -19.47 25.70
CA SER A 34 -23.06 -20.24 26.23
C SER A 34 -22.54 -21.30 25.25
N ALA A 35 -22.89 -21.19 23.97
CA ALA A 35 -22.38 -22.10 22.94
C ALA A 35 -20.84 -22.04 22.94
N PRO A 36 -20.13 -23.17 23.15
CA PRO A 36 -18.69 -23.19 22.94
C PRO A 36 -18.42 -22.78 21.49
N PRO A 37 -17.32 -22.05 21.22
CA PRO A 37 -16.99 -21.65 19.87
C PRO A 37 -16.96 -22.93 19.02
N SER A 38 -17.84 -22.96 18.01
CA SER A 38 -17.82 -23.91 16.91
C SER A 38 -16.36 -24.33 16.66
N VAL A 39 -16.06 -25.61 16.91
CA VAL A 39 -14.78 -26.20 16.55
C VAL A 39 -14.72 -26.10 15.04
N ARG A 40 -14.19 -24.97 14.55
CA ARG A 40 -13.83 -24.84 13.15
C ARG A 40 -12.89 -25.98 12.92
N HIS A 41 -13.25 -26.93 12.06
CA HIS A 41 -12.36 -28.01 11.67
C HIS A 41 -11.13 -27.38 11.01
N ILE A 42 -10.11 -27.10 11.80
CA ILE A 42 -8.87 -26.53 11.31
C ILE A 42 -8.13 -27.71 10.70
N LYS A 43 -8.02 -27.70 9.37
CA LYS A 43 -7.21 -28.66 8.62
C LYS A 43 -5.84 -28.08 8.40
N CYS A 44 -4.83 -28.94 8.42
CA CYS A 44 -3.49 -28.54 8.03
C CYS A 44 -3.46 -28.19 6.53
N LEU A 45 -2.83 -27.07 6.21
CA LEU A 45 -2.70 -26.54 4.85
C LEU A 45 -1.75 -27.35 3.94
N LEU A 46 -1.01 -28.31 4.50
CA LEU A 46 -0.03 -29.13 3.77
C LEU A 46 -0.51 -30.56 3.55
N CYS A 47 -0.98 -31.25 4.61
CA CYS A 47 -1.46 -32.64 4.53
C CYS A 47 -2.99 -32.74 4.42
N GLY A 48 -3.75 -31.69 4.72
CA GLY A 48 -5.21 -31.74 4.86
C GLY A 48 -5.72 -32.44 6.13
N CYS A 49 -4.82 -32.94 6.98
CA CYS A 49 -5.14 -33.65 8.20
C CYS A 49 -5.75 -32.72 9.27
N ASN A 50 -6.68 -33.24 10.09
CA ASN A 50 -7.32 -32.46 11.14
C ASN A 50 -6.29 -32.09 12.21
N ILE A 51 -6.14 -30.79 12.50
CA ILE A 51 -5.21 -30.29 13.52
C ILE A 51 -5.90 -29.84 14.81
N GLY A 52 -7.23 -30.02 14.91
CA GLY A 52 -7.96 -29.73 16.15
C GLY A 52 -7.38 -30.47 17.35
N ASP A 53 -7.15 -31.77 17.18
CA ASP A 53 -6.73 -32.71 18.22
C ASP A 53 -5.21 -32.94 18.27
N ASP A 54 -4.45 -32.25 17.41
CA ASP A 54 -3.00 -32.39 17.34
C ASP A 54 -2.34 -31.45 18.40
N PRO A 55 -1.66 -32.00 19.43
CA PRO A 55 -1.00 -31.20 20.45
C PRO A 55 0.21 -30.44 19.91
N ASP A 56 0.82 -30.96 18.84
CA ASP A 56 2.03 -30.43 18.21
C ASP A 56 1.74 -29.50 17.03
N ALA A 57 0.47 -29.30 16.69
CA ALA A 57 0.08 -28.42 15.60
C ALA A 57 0.38 -26.95 15.88
N ASP A 58 0.96 -26.31 14.88
CA ASP A 58 1.09 -24.86 14.84
C ASP A 58 -0.19 -24.28 14.22
N ARG A 59 -1.13 -23.89 15.09
CA ARG A 59 -2.42 -23.31 14.71
C ARG A 59 -2.27 -21.92 14.10
N THR A 60 -1.16 -21.22 14.34
CA THR A 60 -0.87 -19.93 13.69
C THR A 60 -0.45 -20.13 12.25
N LEU A 61 0.34 -21.19 11.99
CA LEU A 61 0.78 -21.57 10.65
C LEU A 61 -0.28 -22.37 9.87
N GLY A 62 -1.27 -22.94 10.56
CA GLY A 62 -2.19 -23.91 9.98
C GLY A 62 -1.50 -25.21 9.58
N ALA A 63 -0.50 -25.67 10.35
CA ALA A 63 0.29 -26.87 10.05
C ALA A 63 0.26 -27.89 11.19
N CYS A 64 0.11 -29.17 10.87
CA CYS A 64 0.21 -30.26 11.86
C CYS A 64 1.64 -30.44 12.37
N GLY A 65 1.81 -31.18 13.47
CA GLY A 65 3.09 -31.44 14.12
C GLY A 65 4.15 -32.04 13.18
N SER A 66 3.74 -32.89 12.24
CA SER A 66 4.65 -33.49 11.25
C SER A 66 4.98 -32.56 10.09
N CYS A 67 4.06 -31.65 9.73
CA CYS A 67 4.26 -30.76 8.59
C CYS A 67 4.97 -29.47 8.98
N LYS A 68 4.95 -29.04 10.25
CA LYS A 68 5.55 -27.77 10.70
C LYS A 68 7.07 -27.66 10.45
N SER A 69 7.79 -28.78 10.43
CA SER A 69 9.23 -28.85 10.20
C SER A 69 9.62 -28.98 8.73
N ARG A 70 8.65 -29.22 7.84
CA ARG A 70 8.90 -29.41 6.41
C ARG A 70 9.33 -28.11 5.73
N PRO A 71 10.15 -28.16 4.66
CA PRO A 71 10.52 -26.97 3.91
C PRO A 71 9.31 -26.24 3.31
N GLU A 72 8.23 -26.95 2.94
CA GLU A 72 7.01 -26.31 2.44
C GLU A 72 6.31 -25.45 3.49
N ALA A 73 6.44 -25.77 4.78
CA ALA A 73 5.87 -24.97 5.87
C ALA A 73 6.55 -23.61 6.04
N ARG A 74 7.81 -23.46 5.59
CA ARG A 74 8.48 -22.15 5.55
C ARG A 74 7.75 -21.18 4.61
N ARG A 75 7.14 -21.68 3.53
CA ARG A 75 6.36 -20.85 2.60
C ARG A 75 5.07 -20.35 3.25
N LEU A 76 4.45 -21.17 4.09
CA LEU A 76 3.29 -20.76 4.88
C LEU A 76 3.67 -19.68 5.90
N LYS A 77 4.86 -19.76 6.54
CA LYS A 77 5.35 -18.69 7.43
C LYS A 77 5.58 -17.38 6.69
N ALA A 78 6.10 -17.44 5.46
CA ALA A 78 6.30 -16.25 4.63
C ALA A 78 4.98 -15.63 4.11
N GLY A 79 3.92 -16.44 3.97
CA GLY A 79 2.60 -15.99 3.50
C GLY A 79 1.59 -15.64 4.60
N SER A 80 1.88 -15.98 5.87
CA SER A 80 0.97 -15.84 7.02
C SER A 80 0.88 -14.41 7.59
N GLY A 81 1.59 -13.44 7.02
CA GLY A 81 1.37 -12.05 7.40
C GLY A 81 0.06 -11.55 6.80
N THR A 82 -0.87 -11.09 7.60
CA THR A 82 -1.81 -10.02 7.20
C THR A 82 -1.13 -8.64 7.19
N GLU A 83 0.20 -8.61 7.25
CA GLU A 83 1.00 -7.39 7.25
C GLU A 83 1.20 -6.89 5.81
N ALA A 84 0.60 -5.74 5.50
CA ALA A 84 0.81 -5.03 4.25
C ALA A 84 2.27 -5.09 3.77
N ALA A 85 2.51 -5.16 2.45
CA ALA A 85 3.85 -4.91 1.92
C ALA A 85 4.37 -3.58 2.50
N ARG A 86 5.69 -3.48 2.69
CA ARG A 86 6.32 -2.28 3.29
C ARG A 86 5.75 -1.00 2.67
N SER A 87 5.80 0.11 3.39
CA SER A 87 5.42 1.38 2.76
C SER A 87 6.32 1.70 1.56
N PHE A 88 5.77 2.36 0.56
CA PHE A 88 6.57 2.89 -0.55
C PHE A 88 7.63 3.86 -0.02
N THR A 89 8.86 3.70 -0.51
CA THR A 89 9.97 4.63 -0.31
C THR A 89 9.73 5.93 -1.07
N GLU A 90 10.51 6.97 -0.76
CA GLU A 90 10.42 8.25 -1.46
C GLU A 90 10.79 8.14 -2.96
N ALA A 91 11.70 7.23 -3.29
CA ALA A 91 12.06 6.95 -4.67
C ALA A 91 10.89 6.30 -5.44
N GLU A 92 10.20 5.35 -4.82
CA GLU A 92 9.01 4.71 -5.41
C GLU A 92 7.83 5.67 -5.51
N LYS A 93 7.60 6.50 -4.48
CA LYS A 93 6.60 7.58 -4.53
C LYS A 93 6.88 8.57 -5.65
N SER A 94 8.14 8.95 -5.84
CA SER A 94 8.56 9.80 -6.96
C SER A 94 8.33 9.15 -8.31
N LEU A 95 8.57 7.84 -8.42
CA LEU A 95 8.24 7.07 -9.62
C LEU A 95 6.73 7.10 -9.89
N ILE A 96 5.92 6.74 -8.90
CA ILE A 96 4.44 6.76 -8.99
C ILE A 96 3.95 8.13 -9.47
N ARG A 97 4.41 9.22 -8.83
CA ARG A 97 4.08 10.60 -9.23
C ARG A 97 4.36 10.88 -10.71
N LYS A 98 5.53 10.45 -11.20
CA LYS A 98 5.97 10.74 -12.57
C LYS A 98 5.32 9.85 -13.61
N THR A 99 5.01 8.59 -13.29
CA THR A 99 4.63 7.60 -14.31
C THR A 99 3.15 7.24 -14.33
N HIS A 100 2.39 7.45 -13.24
CA HIS A 100 1.00 6.98 -13.15
C HIS A 100 0.07 7.58 -14.24
N GLY A 101 0.42 8.73 -14.82
CA GLY A 101 -0.33 9.34 -15.94
C GLY A 101 0.08 8.84 -17.34
N TYR A 102 1.15 8.07 -17.47
CA TYR A 102 1.71 7.64 -18.75
C TYR A 102 1.62 6.12 -18.98
N ILE A 103 1.47 5.33 -17.92
CA ILE A 103 1.39 3.87 -17.99
C ILE A 103 0.20 3.32 -17.17
N PRO A 104 -0.40 2.20 -17.58
CA PRO A 104 -1.45 1.54 -16.80
C PRO A 104 -0.99 1.16 -15.40
N ALA A 105 -1.89 1.29 -14.41
CA ALA A 105 -1.58 1.03 -13.00
C ALA A 105 -1.03 -0.38 -12.75
N GLN A 106 -1.53 -1.39 -13.46
CA GLN A 106 -1.02 -2.77 -13.35
C GLN A 106 0.44 -2.91 -13.83
N GLN A 107 0.81 -2.18 -14.89
CA GLN A 107 2.17 -2.18 -15.40
C GLN A 107 3.13 -1.46 -14.43
N LEU A 108 2.69 -0.33 -13.87
CA LEU A 108 3.42 0.37 -12.81
C LEU A 108 3.62 -0.53 -11.58
N LEU A 109 2.59 -1.26 -11.17
CA LEU A 109 2.69 -2.21 -10.06
C LEU A 109 3.72 -3.31 -10.32
N GLY A 110 3.75 -3.83 -11.55
CA GLY A 110 4.76 -4.81 -11.98
C GLY A 110 6.19 -4.27 -11.83
N ILE A 111 6.44 -3.05 -12.30
CA ILE A 111 7.75 -2.40 -12.19
C ILE A 111 8.17 -2.20 -10.72
N LEU A 112 7.23 -1.75 -9.87
CA LEU A 112 7.49 -1.54 -8.45
C LEU A 112 7.83 -2.86 -7.73
N ASN A 113 7.12 -3.93 -8.07
CA ASN A 113 7.36 -5.25 -7.49
C ASN A 113 8.68 -5.89 -7.96
N GLU A 114 9.08 -5.68 -9.21
CA GLU A 114 10.39 -6.13 -9.69
C GLU A 114 11.53 -5.39 -8.97
N ARG A 115 11.41 -4.07 -8.82
CA ARG A 115 12.38 -3.31 -8.01
C ARG A 115 12.44 -3.80 -6.57
N LEU A 116 11.28 -4.04 -5.96
CA LEU A 116 11.20 -4.54 -4.59
C LEU A 116 11.92 -5.88 -4.41
N LYS A 117 11.75 -6.81 -5.37
CA LYS A 117 12.47 -8.10 -5.39
C LYS A 117 13.97 -7.92 -5.57
N ASN A 118 14.40 -6.95 -6.39
CA ASN A 118 15.81 -6.68 -6.61
C ASN A 118 16.48 -6.08 -5.36
N ASP A 119 15.77 -5.21 -4.65
CA ASP A 119 16.29 -4.53 -3.46
C ASP A 119 16.31 -5.43 -2.23
N LEU A 120 15.27 -6.26 -2.04
CA LEU A 120 15.06 -7.06 -0.81
C LEU A 120 15.16 -8.58 -1.02
N GLY A 121 15.35 -9.02 -2.26
CA GLY A 121 15.41 -10.43 -2.63
C GLY A 121 14.04 -11.07 -2.93
N PRO A 122 14.05 -12.37 -3.29
CA PRO A 122 12.86 -13.08 -3.82
C PRO A 122 11.76 -13.34 -2.78
N ASN A 123 12.06 -13.18 -1.50
CA ASN A 123 11.11 -13.36 -0.41
C ASN A 123 10.39 -12.04 -0.04
N ALA A 124 10.67 -10.95 -0.74
CA ALA A 124 10.02 -9.68 -0.52
C ALA A 124 8.53 -9.76 -0.89
N ARG A 125 7.67 -9.35 0.04
CA ARG A 125 6.23 -9.37 -0.18
C ARG A 125 5.84 -8.30 -1.21
N PRO A 126 5.16 -8.67 -2.31
CA PRO A 126 4.81 -7.72 -3.36
C PRO A 126 3.77 -6.70 -2.87
N TYR A 127 3.87 -5.47 -3.38
CA TYR A 127 2.84 -4.46 -3.28
C TYR A 127 1.54 -4.93 -3.93
N THR A 128 0.42 -4.48 -3.35
CA THR A 128 -0.92 -4.77 -3.87
C THR A 128 -1.43 -3.62 -4.75
N ALA A 129 -2.41 -3.93 -5.60
CA ALA A 129 -3.09 -2.91 -6.39
C ALA A 129 -3.75 -1.86 -5.47
N GLU A 130 -4.37 -2.28 -4.37
CA GLU A 130 -5.02 -1.39 -3.41
C GLU A 130 -4.04 -0.38 -2.81
N GLN A 131 -2.83 -0.82 -2.45
CA GLN A 131 -1.77 0.06 -1.96
C GLN A 131 -1.37 1.10 -3.01
N LEU A 132 -1.20 0.68 -4.26
CA LEU A 132 -0.87 1.59 -5.35
C LEU A 132 -1.97 2.62 -5.60
N HIS A 133 -3.24 2.19 -5.67
CA HIS A 133 -4.36 3.11 -5.86
C HIS A 133 -4.48 4.11 -4.71
N THR A 134 -4.29 3.66 -3.47
CA THR A 134 -4.27 4.52 -2.29
C THR A 134 -3.19 5.60 -2.41
N GLU A 135 -1.98 5.25 -2.85
CA GLU A 135 -0.92 6.25 -3.08
C GLU A 135 -1.20 7.16 -4.26
N ILE A 136 -1.77 6.67 -5.35
CA ILE A 136 -2.18 7.50 -6.49
C ILE A 136 -3.21 8.53 -6.04
N THR A 137 -4.20 8.15 -5.22
CA THR A 137 -5.19 9.07 -4.68
C THR A 137 -4.56 10.11 -3.75
N LYS A 138 -3.56 9.73 -2.93
CA LYS A 138 -2.81 10.69 -2.10
C LYS A 138 -2.01 11.68 -2.94
N VAL A 139 -1.44 11.22 -4.05
CA VAL A 139 -0.74 12.05 -5.03
C VAL A 139 -1.69 12.97 -5.79
N ALA A 140 -2.95 12.55 -6.00
CA ALA A 140 -4.00 13.31 -6.67
C ALA A 140 -4.72 14.35 -5.77
N GLY A 141 -4.32 14.50 -4.50
CA GLY A 141 -4.72 15.65 -3.66
C GLY A 141 -4.25 16.98 -4.28
N PRO A 142 -4.77 18.15 -3.83
CA PRO A 142 -4.47 19.43 -4.46
C PRO A 142 -2.97 19.59 -4.52
N ILE A 143 -2.46 19.49 -5.75
CA ILE A 143 -1.06 19.44 -6.05
C ILE A 143 -0.48 20.75 -5.52
N ALA A 144 0.21 20.70 -4.38
CA ALA A 144 1.26 21.65 -4.10
C ALA A 144 2.26 21.45 -5.24
N SER A 145 2.06 22.24 -6.29
CA SER A 145 2.78 22.23 -7.55
C SER A 145 4.18 22.77 -7.29
N ASN A 146 4.97 21.97 -6.59
CA ASN A 146 6.40 22.14 -6.55
C ASN A 146 6.95 21.56 -7.86
N GLY A 147 6.82 22.35 -8.93
CA GLY A 147 7.89 22.44 -9.93
C GLY A 147 7.62 21.98 -11.37
N ASN A 148 6.46 21.46 -11.73
CA ASN A 148 6.21 20.96 -13.10
C ASN A 148 5.21 21.82 -13.91
N GLY A 149 4.85 23.00 -13.43
CA GLY A 149 4.05 23.95 -14.20
C GLY A 149 4.93 24.81 -15.10
N TRP A 150 4.43 25.18 -16.29
CA TRP A 150 5.02 26.22 -17.14
C TRP A 150 5.33 27.52 -16.35
N GLY A 151 4.51 27.83 -15.34
CA GLY A 151 4.76 28.95 -14.42
C GLY A 151 5.98 28.77 -13.50
N ALA A 152 6.28 27.54 -13.05
CA ALA A 152 7.47 27.26 -12.26
C ALA A 152 8.74 27.29 -13.13
N LEU A 153 8.66 26.77 -14.36
CA LEU A 153 9.73 26.89 -15.35
C LEU A 153 10.05 28.36 -15.66
N ARG A 154 9.03 29.19 -15.92
CA ARG A 154 9.23 30.64 -16.14
C ARG A 154 9.89 31.34 -14.95
N LYS A 155 9.49 31.01 -13.71
CA LYS A 155 10.15 31.55 -12.51
C LYS A 155 11.61 31.11 -12.39
N LEU A 156 11.91 29.85 -12.72
CA LEU A 156 13.27 29.33 -12.70
C LEU A 156 14.14 30.01 -13.77
N LEU A 157 13.62 30.17 -14.99
CA LEU A 157 14.31 30.87 -16.07
C LEU A 157 14.55 32.33 -15.71
N ALA A 158 13.55 33.03 -15.16
CA ALA A 158 13.70 34.41 -14.69
C ALA A 158 14.78 34.52 -13.61
N HIS A 159 14.78 33.61 -12.63
CA HIS A 159 15.83 33.59 -11.60
C HIS A 159 17.22 33.34 -12.21
N ALA A 160 17.35 32.36 -13.10
CA ALA A 160 18.62 32.03 -13.75
C ALA A 160 19.14 33.16 -14.67
N ARG A 161 18.25 34.01 -15.21
CA ARG A 161 18.63 35.27 -15.87
C ARG A 161 19.18 36.27 -14.86
N THR A 162 18.46 36.50 -13.75
CA THR A 162 18.91 37.46 -12.72
C THR A 162 20.25 37.08 -12.09
N THR A 163 20.56 35.79 -12.00
CA THR A 163 21.82 35.30 -11.44
C THR A 163 22.93 35.13 -12.50
N GLY A 164 22.67 35.49 -13.76
CA GLY A 164 23.63 35.34 -14.87
C GLY A 164 23.94 33.89 -15.26
N THR A 165 23.26 32.90 -14.66
CA THR A 165 23.51 31.48 -14.95
C THR A 165 23.14 31.12 -16.39
N LEU A 166 22.12 31.77 -16.94
CA LEU A 166 21.67 31.53 -18.30
C LEU A 166 22.69 32.00 -19.36
N GLU A 167 23.52 32.99 -19.04
CA GLU A 167 24.57 33.51 -19.92
C GLU A 167 25.75 32.53 -20.06
N LEU A 168 25.90 31.62 -19.09
CA LEU A 168 26.90 30.56 -19.15
C LEU A 168 26.47 29.41 -20.08
N ILE A 169 25.20 29.37 -20.49
CA ILE A 169 24.67 28.32 -21.37
C ILE A 169 24.93 28.72 -22.83
N THR A 170 26.00 28.17 -23.39
CA THR A 170 26.36 28.36 -24.80
C THR A 170 25.66 27.35 -25.72
N ASP A 171 25.62 27.64 -27.02
CA ASP A 171 25.14 26.69 -28.04
C ASP A 171 25.88 25.35 -27.99
N GLN A 172 27.17 25.35 -27.63
CA GLN A 172 27.98 24.15 -27.48
C GLN A 172 27.48 23.29 -26.31
N ILE A 173 27.18 23.89 -25.16
CA ILE A 173 26.64 23.17 -24.00
C ILE A 173 25.28 22.54 -24.33
N ILE A 174 24.44 23.25 -25.10
CA ILE A 174 23.16 22.72 -25.56
C ILE A 174 23.37 21.53 -26.51
N ALA A 175 24.36 21.60 -27.41
CA ALA A 175 24.69 20.50 -28.30
C ALA A 175 25.23 19.28 -27.53
N ASP A 176 26.13 19.48 -26.58
CA ASP A 176 26.69 18.40 -25.75
C ASP A 176 25.59 17.73 -24.91
N PHE A 177 24.70 18.54 -24.32
CA PHE A 177 23.50 18.05 -23.63
C PHE A 177 22.61 17.21 -24.55
N ALA A 178 22.39 17.67 -25.78
CA ALA A 178 21.59 16.93 -26.76
C ALA A 178 22.18 15.56 -27.10
N VAL A 179 23.52 15.46 -27.20
CA VAL A 179 24.21 14.19 -27.44
C VAL A 179 24.07 13.25 -26.25
N VAL A 180 24.31 13.75 -25.03
CA VAL A 180 24.23 12.94 -23.80
C VAL A 180 22.82 12.39 -23.56
N PHE A 181 21.80 13.20 -23.83
CA PHE A 181 20.40 12.83 -23.60
C PHE A 181 19.67 12.35 -24.86
N LEU A 182 20.39 12.15 -25.97
CA LEU A 182 19.85 11.64 -27.23
C LEU A 182 18.62 12.42 -27.71
N LEU A 183 18.69 13.75 -27.64
CA LEU A 183 17.61 14.61 -28.07
C LEU A 183 17.48 14.59 -29.60
N THR A 184 16.23 14.58 -30.08
CA THR A 184 15.94 14.76 -31.50
C THR A 184 16.16 16.21 -31.93
N ALA A 185 16.42 16.46 -33.22
CA ALA A 185 16.61 17.81 -33.75
C ALA A 185 15.47 18.77 -33.36
N ASN A 186 14.22 18.30 -33.40
CA ASN A 186 13.06 19.08 -32.98
C ASN A 186 13.07 19.44 -31.48
N GLN A 187 13.56 18.54 -30.62
CA GLN A 187 13.68 18.82 -29.18
C GLN A 187 14.80 19.82 -28.91
N VAL A 188 15.91 19.76 -29.65
CA VAL A 188 17.00 20.74 -29.55
C VAL A 188 16.52 22.12 -29.97
N ILE A 189 15.77 22.23 -31.07
CA ILE A 189 15.19 23.51 -31.52
C ILE A 189 14.28 24.09 -30.43
N ARG A 190 13.38 23.30 -29.87
CA ARG A 190 12.49 23.75 -28.78
C ARG A 190 13.25 24.14 -27.52
N LEU A 191 14.33 23.41 -27.20
CA LEU A 191 15.17 23.73 -26.05
C LEU A 191 15.90 25.07 -26.25
N LYS A 192 16.45 25.29 -27.45
CA LYS A 192 17.05 26.58 -27.82
C LYS A 192 16.03 27.70 -27.78
N ASP A 193 14.84 27.48 -28.31
CA ASP A 193 13.75 28.45 -28.26
C ASP A 193 13.42 28.86 -26.81
N VAL A 194 13.27 27.90 -25.90
CA VAL A 194 12.96 28.18 -24.49
C VAL A 194 14.11 28.88 -23.74
N LEU A 195 15.35 28.48 -23.98
CA LEU A 195 16.52 29.02 -23.27
C LEU A 195 17.01 30.34 -23.86
N LEU A 196 17.00 30.48 -25.17
CA LEU A 196 17.58 31.63 -25.87
C LEU A 196 16.54 32.70 -26.24
N SER A 197 15.24 32.44 -26.06
CA SER A 197 14.23 33.50 -26.14
C SER A 197 14.52 34.57 -25.09
N ARG A 198 15.10 35.68 -25.54
CA ARG A 198 15.08 36.95 -24.81
C ARG A 198 13.64 37.45 -24.90
N GLU A 199 13.08 37.90 -23.79
CA GLU A 199 11.82 38.66 -23.84
C GLU A 199 12.12 39.98 -24.58
N GLU A 200 11.98 39.96 -25.91
CA GLU A 200 11.64 41.17 -26.67
C GLU A 200 10.15 41.39 -26.45
N ASP A 201 9.80 42.20 -25.46
CA ASP A 201 8.57 43.01 -25.39
C ASP A 201 8.46 43.68 -24.01
N GLU A 202 9.16 44.80 -23.83
CA GLU A 202 8.81 45.83 -22.85
C GLU A 202 8.69 47.16 -23.60
N PRO A 203 7.49 47.76 -23.74
CA PRO A 203 7.34 49.19 -23.96
C PRO A 203 7.48 50.00 -22.67
#